data_AF-A0A183IG89-F1
#
_entry.id   AF-A0A183IG89-F1
#
_cell.length_a   1.000
_cell.length_b   1.000
_cell.length_c   1.000
_cell.angle_alpha   90.00
_cell.angle_beta   90.00
_cell.angle_gamma   90.00
#
_symmetry.space_group_name_H-M   'P 1'
#
loop_
_entity.id
_entity.type
_entity.pdbx_description
1 polymer ?
#
loop_
_entity_poly.entity_id
_entity_poly.type
_entity_poly.pdbx_seq_one_letter_code
_entity_poly.pdbx_strand_id
1 'polypeptide(L)'
;MKTENKWKGSRWQVFDSRQRNYSRLKIGTSAEILWKEMSAILWQPAVMPQDYRVCELCARRGDGVTEVCGRLLNMDADRWVHINCALWSAEVYETMDGGLVNVEQAVRRASTSRCCRCDQPGATVPCYKLRCGNNYHLQCAVESRCTFMIDKVSTARLKCHIPEDLD
;
A
#
# COMPACT_ATOMS: atom_id res chain seq x y z
N MET A 1 31.78 4.43 -39.04
CA MET A 1 31.61 3.45 -37.95
C MET A 1 31.33 4.21 -36.66
N LYS A 2 30.06 4.50 -36.35
CA LYS A 2 29.69 5.21 -35.11
C LYS A 2 29.46 4.17 -34.03
N THR A 3 30.37 4.12 -33.05
CA THR A 3 30.21 3.29 -31.86
C THR A 3 29.09 3.89 -31.01
N GLU A 4 27.95 3.21 -30.97
CA GLU A 4 26.86 3.55 -30.06
C GLU A 4 27.35 3.39 -28.61
N ASN A 5 27.14 4.44 -27.82
CA ASN A 5 27.42 4.44 -26.39
C ASN A 5 26.52 3.40 -25.71
N LYS A 6 27.07 2.20 -25.47
CA LYS A 6 26.40 1.18 -24.67
C LYS A 6 26.28 1.70 -23.24
N TRP A 7 25.08 2.15 -22.90
CA TRP A 7 24.65 2.44 -21.53
C TRP A 7 25.01 1.27 -20.63
N LYS A 8 25.99 1.45 -19.73
CA LYS A 8 26.39 0.46 -18.72
C LYS A 8 26.15 1.04 -17.34
N GLY A 9 25.39 0.33 -16.52
CA GLY A 9 25.13 0.66 -15.11
C GLY A 9 24.12 -0.33 -14.51
N SER A 10 24.01 -0.37 -13.18
CA SER A 10 23.16 -1.32 -12.43
C SER A 10 21.66 -1.28 -12.78
N ARG A 11 21.23 -0.29 -13.57
CA ARG A 11 19.85 -0.09 -14.02
C ARG A 11 19.59 -0.59 -15.46
N TRP A 12 20.62 -1.01 -16.19
CA TRP A 12 20.50 -1.48 -17.58
C TRP A 12 21.38 -2.71 -17.82
N GLN A 13 20.76 -3.86 -18.09
CA GLN A 13 21.42 -5.08 -18.55
C GLN A 13 20.98 -5.44 -19.97
N VAL A 14 21.85 -6.14 -20.70
CA VAL A 14 21.54 -6.70 -22.01
C VAL A 14 20.51 -7.81 -21.83
N PHE A 15 19.35 -7.67 -22.47
CA PHE A 15 18.29 -8.67 -22.46
C PHE A 15 18.77 -9.96 -23.16
N ASP A 16 18.83 -11.09 -22.43
CA ASP A 16 19.13 -12.42 -22.99
C ASP A 16 17.89 -13.30 -22.95
N SER A 17 17.37 -13.64 -24.13
CA SER A 17 16.19 -14.49 -24.31
C SER A 17 16.37 -15.91 -23.79
N ARG A 18 17.62 -16.36 -23.57
CA ARG A 18 17.92 -17.71 -23.04
C ARG A 18 17.65 -17.86 -21.55
N GLN A 19 17.43 -16.77 -20.81
CA GLN A 19 17.20 -16.83 -19.36
C GLN A 19 15.77 -17.25 -18.97
N ARG A 20 14.80 -17.26 -19.91
CA ARG A 20 13.40 -17.56 -19.58
C ARG A 20 12.91 -18.82 -20.29
N ASN A 21 13.03 -19.98 -19.64
CA ASN A 21 12.44 -21.21 -20.14
C ASN A 21 11.17 -21.59 -19.35
N TYR A 22 10.03 -21.07 -19.83
CA TYR A 22 8.70 -21.29 -19.25
C TYR A 22 8.22 -22.75 -19.32
N SER A 23 8.88 -23.61 -20.12
CA SER A 23 8.52 -25.03 -20.26
C SER A 23 8.79 -25.86 -18.99
N ARG A 24 9.50 -25.32 -18.00
CA ARG A 24 9.74 -25.95 -16.69
C ARG A 24 8.72 -25.58 -15.61
N LEU A 25 7.81 -24.64 -15.87
CA LEU A 25 6.76 -24.28 -14.91
C LEU A 25 5.86 -25.48 -14.65
N LYS A 26 5.98 -26.08 -13.47
CA LYS A 26 4.97 -27.01 -12.99
C LYS A 26 3.76 -26.17 -12.59
N ILE A 27 2.63 -26.34 -13.29
CA ILE A 27 1.37 -25.69 -12.93
C ILE A 27 0.96 -26.24 -11.56
N GLY A 28 1.25 -25.48 -10.51
CA GLY A 28 0.93 -25.82 -9.13
C GLY A 28 -0.54 -25.58 -8.81
N THR A 29 -1.07 -26.30 -7.83
CA THR A 29 -2.45 -26.16 -7.32
C THR A 29 -2.63 -24.96 -6.37
N SER A 30 -1.55 -24.24 -6.02
CA SER A 30 -1.55 -23.09 -5.11
C SER A 30 -0.68 -21.94 -5.64
N ALA A 31 -1.11 -20.71 -5.35
CA ALA A 31 -0.41 -19.47 -5.71
C ALA A 31 1.03 -19.42 -5.17
N GLU A 32 1.29 -20.00 -4.00
CA GLU A 32 2.63 -20.02 -3.39
C GLU A 32 3.62 -20.87 -4.19
N ILE A 33 3.17 -22.03 -4.68
CA ILE A 33 3.96 -22.94 -5.51
C ILE A 33 4.25 -22.29 -6.85
N LEU A 34 3.24 -21.69 -7.47
CA LEU A 34 3.39 -20.95 -8.72
C LEU A 34 4.39 -19.79 -8.57
N TRP A 35 4.31 -19.00 -7.50
CA TRP A 35 5.24 -17.91 -7.24
C TRP A 35 6.68 -18.41 -7.11
N LYS A 36 6.88 -19.52 -6.38
CA LYS A 36 8.21 -20.13 -6.22
C LYS A 36 8.78 -20.60 -7.56
N GLU A 37 8.00 -21.28 -8.40
CA GLU A 37 8.44 -21.71 -9.73
C GLU A 37 8.68 -20.52 -10.68
N MET A 38 7.81 -19.51 -10.64
CA MET A 38 7.95 -18.28 -11.42
C MET A 38 9.18 -17.47 -11.00
N SER A 39 9.51 -17.45 -9.71
CA SER A 39 10.67 -16.73 -9.16
C SER A 39 12.01 -17.18 -9.76
N ALA A 40 12.11 -18.46 -10.14
CA ALA A 40 13.30 -19.03 -10.76
C ALA A 40 13.45 -18.68 -12.25
N ILE A 41 12.38 -18.17 -12.89
CA ILE A 41 12.32 -17.83 -14.32
C ILE A 41 12.24 -16.31 -14.51
N LEU A 42 11.59 -15.60 -13.59
CA LEU A 42 11.54 -14.16 -13.58
C LEU A 42 12.91 -13.60 -13.19
N TRP A 43 13.29 -12.49 -13.83
CA TRP A 43 14.53 -11.81 -13.48
C TRP A 43 14.43 -11.34 -12.03
N GLN A 44 15.30 -11.88 -11.18
CA GLN A 44 15.52 -11.39 -9.83
C GLN A 44 16.91 -10.76 -9.78
N PRO A 45 17.04 -9.51 -9.32
CA PRO A 45 18.36 -8.94 -9.09
C PRO A 45 19.04 -9.75 -7.97
N ALA A 46 20.35 -9.99 -8.11
CA ALA A 46 21.12 -10.73 -7.10
C ALA A 46 21.06 -10.10 -5.70
N VAL A 47 20.80 -8.79 -5.65
CA VAL A 47 20.48 -8.03 -4.44
C VAL A 47 19.26 -7.19 -4.75
N MET A 48 18.20 -7.34 -3.96
CA MET A 48 17.05 -6.44 -4.05
C MET A 48 17.49 -5.03 -3.69
N PRO A 49 17.22 -4.02 -4.54
CA PRO A 49 17.54 -2.64 -4.21
C PRO A 49 16.77 -2.23 -2.95
N GLN A 50 17.40 -1.41 -2.12
CA GLN A 50 16.75 -0.87 -0.93
C GLN A 50 15.55 -0.01 -1.37
N ASP A 51 14.37 -0.31 -0.85
CA ASP A 51 13.16 0.49 -1.12
C ASP A 51 13.20 1.76 -0.27
N TYR A 52 13.28 2.95 -0.87
CA TYR A 52 13.30 4.24 -0.16
C TYR A 52 11.93 4.93 -0.10
N ARG A 53 10.91 4.33 -0.70
CA ARG A 53 9.58 4.94 -0.77
C ARG A 53 8.97 4.97 0.63
N VAL A 54 8.33 6.09 0.96
CA VAL A 54 7.68 6.29 2.26
C VAL A 54 6.25 6.75 2.02
N CYS A 55 5.31 6.17 2.75
CA CYS A 55 3.91 6.58 2.71
C CYS A 55 3.74 7.95 3.38
N GLU A 56 3.20 8.94 2.67
CA GLU A 56 2.95 10.28 3.23
C GLU A 56 1.88 10.30 4.34
N LEU A 57 1.03 9.28 4.41
CA LEU A 57 -0.02 9.19 5.44
C LEU A 57 0.47 8.52 6.73
N CYS A 58 1.25 7.44 6.66
CA CYS A 58 1.67 6.70 7.86
C CYS A 58 3.18 6.78 8.17
N ALA A 59 3.94 7.49 7.34
CA ALA A 59 5.40 7.64 7.43
C ALA A 59 6.20 6.32 7.44
N ARG A 60 5.57 5.20 7.05
CA ARG A 60 6.25 3.90 6.96
C ARG A 60 6.92 3.71 5.61
N ARG A 61 8.08 3.06 5.65
CA ARG A 61 8.93 2.78 4.50
C ARG A 61 8.54 1.46 3.84
N GLY A 62 8.50 1.45 2.50
CA GLY A 62 8.20 0.28 1.69
C GLY A 62 6.74 -0.16 1.75
N ASP A 63 6.42 -1.23 1.04
CA ASP A 63 5.07 -1.82 1.05
C ASP A 63 4.71 -2.34 2.44
N GLY A 64 3.45 -2.16 2.83
CA GLY A 64 2.89 -2.70 4.07
C GLY A 64 2.30 -4.09 3.88
N VAL A 65 1.89 -4.71 4.99
CA VAL A 65 1.13 -5.97 4.98
C VAL A 65 -0.18 -5.75 4.22
N THR A 66 -0.51 -6.65 3.28
CA THR A 66 -1.68 -6.58 2.39
C THR A 66 -2.98 -6.30 3.14
N GLU A 67 -3.21 -7.02 4.23
CA GLU A 67 -4.42 -6.92 5.06
C GLU A 67 -4.49 -5.66 5.92
N VAL A 68 -3.41 -4.87 6.00
CA VAL A 68 -3.37 -3.64 6.79
C VAL A 68 -3.17 -2.43 5.88
N CYS A 69 -1.94 -2.02 5.62
CA CYS A 69 -1.68 -0.85 4.77
C CYS A 69 -1.65 -1.20 3.28
N GLY A 70 -1.23 -2.42 2.93
CA GLY A 70 -1.01 -2.83 1.55
C GLY A 70 0.18 -2.16 0.87
N ARG A 71 0.25 -2.28 -0.46
CA ARG A 71 1.38 -1.78 -1.26
C ARG A 71 1.38 -0.25 -1.39
N LEU A 72 2.54 0.33 -1.67
CA LEU A 72 2.69 1.74 -2.01
C LEU A 72 2.27 1.99 -3.47
N LEU A 73 1.43 3.00 -3.66
CA LEU A 73 1.03 3.56 -4.94
C LEU A 73 1.78 4.87 -5.16
N ASN A 74 2.20 5.12 -6.40
CA ASN A 74 2.69 6.43 -6.79
C ASN A 74 1.48 7.36 -6.91
N MET A 75 1.47 8.46 -6.14
CA MET A 75 0.43 9.47 -6.25
C MET A 75 0.89 10.67 -7.08
N ASP A 76 2.20 10.97 -7.07
CA ASP A 76 2.83 12.08 -7.78
C ASP A 76 4.35 11.82 -7.87
N ALA A 77 5.11 12.74 -8.47
CA ALA A 77 6.55 12.66 -8.62
C ALA A 77 7.26 12.46 -7.27
N ASP A 78 7.83 11.26 -7.07
CA ASP A 78 8.50 10.82 -5.84
C ASP A 78 7.62 10.79 -4.57
N ARG A 79 6.30 10.79 -4.76
CA ARG A 79 5.31 10.82 -3.67
C ARG A 79 4.52 9.54 -3.64
N TRP A 80 4.39 8.95 -2.46
CA TRP A 80 3.86 7.61 -2.29
C TRP A 80 2.86 7.52 -1.15
N VAL A 81 1.83 6.72 -1.34
CA VAL A 81 0.87 6.38 -0.29
C VAL A 81 0.54 4.90 -0.34
N HIS A 82 0.33 4.30 0.81
CA HIS A 82 -0.20 2.94 0.88
C HIS A 82 -1.64 2.92 0.39
N ILE A 83 -1.99 1.91 -0.43
CA ILE A 83 -3.33 1.76 -1.00
C ILE A 83 -4.43 1.85 0.06
N ASN A 84 -4.30 1.11 1.17
CA ASN A 84 -5.36 1.12 2.18
C ASN A 84 -5.29 2.37 3.05
N CYS A 85 -4.11 2.99 3.25
CA CYS A 85 -4.05 4.29 3.93
C CYS A 85 -4.86 5.35 3.16
N ALA A 86 -4.77 5.35 1.83
CA ALA A 86 -5.60 6.21 0.99
C ALA A 86 -7.08 5.80 1.03
N LEU A 87 -7.39 4.53 0.77
CA LEU A 87 -8.77 4.04 0.66
C LEU A 87 -9.63 4.28 1.93
N TRP A 88 -9.01 4.21 3.11
CA TRP A 88 -9.69 4.44 4.38
C TRP A 88 -9.71 5.92 4.82
N SER A 89 -9.17 6.83 4.01
CA SER A 89 -9.18 8.27 4.29
C SER A 89 -10.55 8.88 3.99
N ALA A 90 -10.97 9.85 4.82
CA ALA A 90 -12.33 10.42 4.80
C ALA A 90 -12.76 11.01 3.44
N GLU A 91 -11.83 11.62 2.71
CA GLU A 91 -12.12 12.32 1.45
C GLU A 91 -11.94 11.44 0.20
N VAL A 92 -11.31 10.27 0.35
CA VAL A 92 -10.95 9.39 -0.76
C VAL A 92 -12.11 8.47 -1.09
N TYR A 93 -12.35 8.30 -2.39
CA TYR A 93 -13.29 7.31 -2.90
C TYR A 93 -12.69 6.60 -4.12
N GLU A 94 -13.17 5.38 -4.35
CA GLU A 94 -12.81 4.56 -5.50
C GLU A 94 -13.82 4.78 -6.64
N THR A 95 -13.33 4.97 -7.86
CA THR A 95 -14.13 5.04 -9.08
C THR A 95 -14.46 3.65 -9.60
N MET A 96 -15.42 3.54 -10.54
CA MET A 96 -15.84 2.24 -11.07
C MET A 96 -14.73 1.48 -11.81
N ASP A 97 -13.71 2.18 -12.30
CA ASP A 97 -12.50 1.67 -12.93
C ASP A 97 -11.37 1.35 -11.92
N GLY A 98 -11.62 1.48 -10.62
CA GLY A 98 -10.66 1.16 -9.55
C GLY A 98 -9.64 2.28 -9.26
N GLY A 99 -9.89 3.49 -9.76
CA GLY A 99 -9.06 4.66 -9.49
C GLY A 99 -9.38 5.30 -8.14
N LEU A 100 -8.38 5.75 -7.40
CA LEU A 100 -8.58 6.51 -6.16
C LEU A 100 -8.58 8.01 -6.45
N VAL A 101 -9.65 8.69 -6.02
CA VAL A 101 -9.83 10.14 -6.19
C VAL A 101 -9.63 10.84 -4.84
N ASN A 102 -9.25 12.12 -4.86
CA ASN A 102 -9.00 12.98 -3.68
C ASN A 102 -7.83 12.57 -2.77
N VAL A 103 -6.94 11.67 -3.21
CA VAL A 103 -5.75 11.27 -2.42
C VAL A 103 -4.90 12.47 -2.01
N GLU A 104 -4.70 13.43 -2.90
CA GLU A 104 -3.96 14.67 -2.62
C GLU A 104 -4.63 15.52 -1.52
N GLN A 105 -5.97 15.53 -1.44
CA GLN A 105 -6.68 16.24 -0.37
C GLN A 105 -6.47 15.54 0.98
N ALA A 106 -6.46 14.21 1.00
CA ALA A 106 -6.15 13.44 2.19
C ALA A 106 -4.75 13.77 2.73
N VAL A 107 -3.75 13.78 1.85
CA VAL A 107 -2.37 14.12 2.21
C VAL A 107 -2.25 15.55 2.75
N ARG A 108 -2.93 16.53 2.13
CA ARG A 108 -2.95 17.91 2.65
C ARG A 108 -3.51 17.97 4.07
N ARG A 109 -4.65 17.30 4.32
CA ARG A 109 -5.25 17.20 5.67
C ARG A 109 -4.36 16.44 6.66
N ALA A 110 -3.61 15.46 6.20
CA ALA A 110 -2.77 14.60 7.02
C ALA A 110 -1.76 15.40 7.87
N SER A 111 -1.31 16.57 7.38
CA SER A 111 -0.38 17.47 8.09
C SER A 111 -0.88 17.98 9.45
N THR A 112 -2.21 18.16 9.60
CA THR A 112 -2.83 18.68 10.83
C THR A 112 -3.62 17.60 11.58
N SER A 113 -3.78 16.42 11.00
CA SER A 113 -4.55 15.33 11.60
C SER A 113 -3.66 14.39 12.40
N ARG A 114 -3.84 14.37 13.73
CA ARG A 114 -3.05 13.56 14.67
C ARG A 114 -3.71 12.22 14.96
N CYS A 115 -2.90 11.18 15.10
CA CYS A 115 -3.38 9.85 15.45
C CYS A 115 -3.74 9.78 16.94
N CYS A 116 -4.94 9.30 17.27
CA CYS A 116 -5.37 9.10 18.66
C CYS A 116 -4.53 8.04 19.42
N ARG A 117 -3.85 7.13 18.71
CA ARG A 117 -2.97 6.10 19.32
C ARG A 117 -1.54 6.56 19.52
N CYS A 118 -0.88 7.08 18.47
CA CYS A 118 0.56 7.37 18.48
C CYS A 118 0.88 8.88 18.52
N ASP A 119 -0.15 9.72 18.47
CA ASP A 119 -0.08 11.19 18.47
C ASP A 119 0.77 11.80 17.33
N GLN A 120 1.19 11.01 16.34
CA GLN A 120 1.90 11.51 15.16
C GLN A 120 0.93 12.05 14.11
N PRO A 121 1.35 13.03 13.28
CA PRO A 121 0.57 13.50 12.15
C PRO A 121 0.39 12.40 11.09
N GLY A 122 -0.49 12.64 10.13
CA GLY A 122 -0.74 11.73 9.01
C GLY A 122 -2.03 10.89 9.15
N ALA A 123 -2.71 10.99 10.29
CA ALA A 123 -3.85 10.14 10.63
C ALA A 123 -5.12 10.57 9.89
N THR A 124 -5.42 9.98 8.75
CA THR A 124 -6.55 10.38 7.91
C THR A 124 -7.78 9.48 8.02
N VAL A 125 -7.73 8.40 8.81
CA VAL A 125 -8.85 7.46 8.98
C VAL A 125 -9.72 7.89 10.18
N PRO A 126 -10.89 8.53 9.96
CA PRO A 126 -11.73 9.00 11.04
C PRO A 126 -12.59 7.87 11.62
N CYS A 127 -12.97 8.00 12.89
CA CYS A 127 -14.06 7.22 13.44
C CYS A 127 -15.40 7.65 12.80
N TYR A 128 -16.23 6.71 12.35
CA TYR A 128 -17.53 7.02 11.75
C TYR A 128 -18.59 7.45 12.77
N LYS A 129 -18.37 7.18 14.07
CA LYS A 129 -19.33 7.52 15.13
C LYS A 129 -19.52 9.04 15.18
N LEU A 130 -20.78 9.48 15.12
CA LEU A 130 -21.14 10.89 15.19
C LEU A 130 -20.53 11.53 16.46
N ARG A 131 -19.92 12.71 16.30
CA ARG A 131 -19.22 13.49 17.34
C ARG A 131 -17.91 12.86 17.87
N CYS A 132 -17.45 11.73 17.34
CA CYS A 132 -16.12 11.22 17.64
C CYS A 132 -15.09 11.96 16.77
N GLY A 133 -14.19 12.73 17.38
CA GLY A 133 -13.10 13.44 16.69
C GLY A 133 -11.84 12.61 16.46
N ASN A 134 -11.87 11.32 16.82
CA ASN A 134 -10.68 10.49 16.78
C ASN A 134 -10.32 10.14 15.34
N ASN A 135 -9.05 10.37 14.99
CA ASN A 135 -8.45 9.96 13.74
C ASN A 135 -7.31 8.98 14.01
N TYR A 136 -7.07 8.07 13.07
CA TYR A 136 -6.03 7.05 13.20
C TYR A 136 -5.23 6.92 11.91
N HIS A 137 -3.97 6.48 12.03
CA HIS A 137 -3.37 5.74 10.93
C HIS A 137 -4.06 4.39 10.82
N LEU A 138 -4.11 3.83 9.61
CA LEU A 138 -4.79 2.56 9.40
C LEU A 138 -4.24 1.44 10.29
N GLN A 139 -2.91 1.25 10.32
CA GLN A 139 -2.31 0.28 11.23
C GLN A 139 -2.62 0.59 12.70
N CYS A 140 -2.52 1.86 13.11
CA CYS A 140 -2.80 2.24 14.49
C CYS A 140 -4.22 1.83 14.90
N ALA A 141 -5.18 1.97 14.00
CA ALA A 141 -6.54 1.53 14.27
C ALA A 141 -6.66 0.00 14.39
N VAL A 142 -5.97 -0.76 13.54
CA VAL A 142 -5.87 -2.23 13.64
C VAL A 142 -5.28 -2.64 14.99
N GLU A 143 -4.16 -2.04 15.38
CA GLU A 143 -3.51 -2.37 16.64
C GLU A 143 -4.31 -1.90 17.87
N SER A 144 -5.18 -0.90 17.71
CA SER A 144 -6.13 -0.45 18.74
C SER A 144 -7.44 -1.23 18.71
N ARG A 145 -7.51 -2.32 17.93
CA ARG A 145 -8.69 -3.20 17.79
C ARG A 145 -9.95 -2.45 17.37
N CYS A 146 -9.80 -1.39 16.56
CA CYS A 146 -10.94 -0.71 15.97
C CYS A 146 -11.72 -1.66 15.04
N THR A 147 -13.03 -1.49 14.94
CA THR A 147 -13.88 -2.27 14.04
C THR A 147 -13.90 -1.63 12.65
N PHE A 148 -13.64 -2.44 11.63
CA PHE A 148 -13.68 -2.03 10.23
C PHE A 148 -14.96 -2.58 9.59
N MET A 149 -15.73 -1.73 8.93
CA MET A 149 -16.98 -2.11 8.27
C MET A 149 -16.98 -1.60 6.83
N ILE A 150 -17.53 -2.40 5.93
CA ILE A 150 -17.78 -2.04 4.54
C ILE A 150 -19.29 -2.16 4.34
N ASP A 151 -19.95 -1.04 4.08
CA ASP A 151 -21.41 -1.03 3.88
C ASP A 151 -21.79 -1.53 2.48
N LYS A 152 -23.10 -1.78 2.25
CA LYS A 152 -23.65 -2.22 0.95
C LYS A 152 -23.36 -1.27 -0.23
N VAL A 153 -22.95 -0.03 0.06
CA VAL A 153 -22.50 1.01 -0.88
C VAL A 153 -20.97 1.07 -0.99
N SER A 154 -20.26 0.01 -0.58
CA SER A 154 -18.80 -0.11 -0.65
C SER A 154 -18.04 1.00 0.10
N THR A 155 -18.69 1.65 1.07
CA THR A 155 -18.06 2.71 1.87
C THR A 155 -17.34 2.08 3.06
N ALA A 156 -16.04 2.26 3.14
CA ALA A 156 -15.20 1.80 4.24
C ALA A 156 -15.36 2.72 5.47
N ARG A 157 -15.62 2.16 6.65
CA ARG A 157 -15.90 2.90 7.90
C ARG A 157 -15.24 2.28 9.12
N LEU A 158 -14.66 3.12 9.97
CA LEU A 158 -13.91 2.71 11.16
C LEU A 158 -14.62 3.08 12.47
N LYS A 159 -14.76 2.13 13.41
CA LYS A 159 -15.27 2.37 14.76
C LYS A 159 -14.15 2.22 15.79
N CYS A 160 -13.85 3.23 16.59
CA CYS A 160 -12.83 3.13 17.64
C CYS A 160 -13.35 2.70 19.02
N HIS A 161 -14.66 2.78 19.25
CA HIS A 161 -15.27 2.36 20.52
C HIS A 161 -15.89 0.97 20.34
N ILE A 162 -15.23 -0.04 20.91
CA ILE A 162 -15.85 -1.35 21.16
C ILE A 162 -16.79 -1.14 22.36
N PRO A 163 -18.08 -1.53 22.29
CA PRO A 163 -18.93 -1.52 23.48
C PRO A 163 -18.32 -2.44 24.54
N GLU A 164 -18.28 -2.01 25.80
CA GLU A 164 -17.70 -2.73 26.94
C GLU A 164 -18.47 -4.02 27.35
N ASP A 165 -19.39 -4.52 26.52
CA ASP A 165 -20.37 -5.56 26.91
C ASP A 165 -20.28 -6.87 26.11
N LEU A 166 -19.07 -7.38 25.87
CA LEU A 166 -18.87 -8.76 25.36
C LEU A 166 -17.68 -9.41 26.08
N ASP A 167 -17.87 -9.70 27.37
CA ASP A 167 -17.24 -10.81 28.09
C ASP A 167 -18.25 -11.99 28.14
#